data_AF-A0A182KEN2-F1
#
_entry.id   AF-A0A182KEN2-F1
#
_cell.length_a   1.000
_cell.length_b   1.000
_cell.length_c   1.000
_cell.angle_alpha   90.00
_cell.angle_beta   90.00
_cell.angle_gamma   90.00
#
_symmetry.space_group_name_H-M   'P 1'
#
loop_
_entity.id
_entity.type
_entity.pdbx_description
1 polymer ?
#
loop_
_entity_poly.entity_id
_entity_poly.type
_entity_poly.pdbx_seq_one_letter_code
_entity_poly.pdbx_strand_id
1 'polypeptide(L)'
;MDAFQLEEHLDACITNNVEEQQTGGEDHGVRINFTNIIPPRNYREVFTSNHDEMRPIVRMAQSSSTKHLFWHPVISTMLMLEWTRLIGFLYINLVLCMIFSISFAAYIVFYYTREDTPDKQWLYVFSFFGLIYLVGREVLQMFIQKLAYLCSLENVMEVLLILGYSAVLMHESTSEAWSLVLVGVLLLLGLELTLQLGVLPVNSIYTNLVILKKATKSFLECVGFFSIIILTFALGFYKLFKMGEIANRQSVPTAIQQDGDDDGYSFKHFGEIPLALVKTVVMLTGEFDASDIKFKISWPMYVLFPVFVFFVAIVINNLINGLSVSDTVTIRAESELVGIIEMVHIIGRFERALTALRLKWCILDLKLFVNENPLKTIILKPGQLRTLEYETLKTQNIVTIENGTEAMRMLKSNERRLVRREYSINTLLYKPFAGMLDKIVRNAVEILNSRRERVKSLAHRLLLVERNVERMVEDQMKFLCRTKENPPMN
;
A
#
# COMPACT_ATOMS: atom_id res chain seq x y z
N MET A 1 -12.95 1.06 22.28
CA MET A 1 -12.07 0.14 23.01
C MET A 1 -10.75 0.85 23.17
N ASP A 2 -10.20 0.89 24.38
CA ASP A 2 -8.87 1.45 24.61
C ASP A 2 -7.82 0.55 23.93
N ALA A 3 -6.80 1.16 23.30
CA ALA A 3 -5.81 0.42 22.50
C ALA A 3 -5.03 -0.59 23.38
N PHE A 4 -4.78 -0.21 24.63
CA PHE A 4 -4.09 -1.03 25.62
C PHE A 4 -4.86 -2.30 25.99
N GLN A 5 -6.18 -2.21 26.21
CA GLN A 5 -7.01 -3.37 26.53
C GLN A 5 -7.11 -4.36 25.36
N LEU A 6 -7.13 -3.83 24.14
CA LEU A 6 -7.12 -4.66 22.93
C LEU A 6 -5.78 -5.36 22.74
N GLU A 7 -4.68 -4.67 23.02
CA GLU A 7 -3.34 -5.26 23.03
C GLU A 7 -3.28 -6.40 24.03
N GLU A 8 -3.60 -6.18 25.31
CA GLU A 8 -3.60 -7.24 26.34
C GLU A 8 -4.43 -8.48 25.94
N HIS A 9 -5.58 -8.27 25.30
CA HIS A 9 -6.41 -9.34 24.79
C HIS A 9 -5.74 -10.13 23.65
N LEU A 10 -5.16 -9.44 22.66
CA LEU A 10 -4.47 -10.08 21.54
C LEU A 10 -3.22 -10.83 22.01
N ASP A 11 -2.54 -10.26 22.98
CA ASP A 11 -1.39 -10.82 23.63
C ASP A 11 -1.78 -12.19 24.21
N ALA A 12 -2.93 -12.29 24.91
CA ALA A 12 -3.45 -13.54 25.49
C ALA A 12 -3.72 -14.66 24.46
N CYS A 13 -3.85 -14.32 23.18
CA CYS A 13 -4.03 -15.29 22.09
C CYS A 13 -2.72 -16.00 21.67
N ILE A 14 -1.55 -15.58 22.18
CA ILE A 14 -0.25 -16.19 21.87
C ILE A 14 0.15 -17.15 23.00
N THR A 15 0.34 -18.43 22.66
CA THR A 15 0.74 -19.49 23.59
C THR A 15 1.98 -20.25 23.10
N ASN A 16 2.65 -20.96 24.01
CA ASN A 16 3.77 -21.85 23.70
C ASN A 16 3.37 -23.31 23.94
N ASN A 17 4.04 -24.25 23.29
CA ASN A 17 3.80 -25.70 23.43
C ASN A 17 4.17 -26.29 24.82
N VAL A 18 4.30 -25.49 25.88
CA VAL A 18 4.84 -25.97 27.17
C VAL A 18 3.87 -26.90 27.91
N GLU A 19 2.57 -26.87 27.62
CA GLU A 19 1.59 -27.72 28.33
C GLU A 19 1.47 -29.17 27.80
N GLU A 20 2.02 -29.51 26.62
CA GLU A 20 1.94 -30.87 26.02
C GLU A 20 3.22 -31.71 26.22
N GLN A 21 3.94 -31.49 27.32
CA GLN A 21 5.21 -32.17 27.62
C GLN A 21 5.11 -33.67 27.95
N GLN A 22 4.00 -34.35 27.65
CA GLN A 22 3.82 -35.79 27.88
C GLN A 22 4.05 -36.68 26.64
N THR A 23 4.24 -36.11 25.44
CA THR A 23 4.50 -36.91 24.22
C THR A 23 5.65 -36.36 23.39
N GLY A 24 6.88 -36.59 23.88
CA GLY A 24 8.10 -36.90 23.12
C GLY A 24 8.31 -36.33 21.71
N GLY A 25 8.29 -35.01 21.53
CA GLY A 25 8.78 -34.36 20.30
C GLY A 25 9.32 -32.94 20.58
N GLU A 26 10.58 -32.70 20.24
CA GLU A 26 11.27 -31.39 20.36
C GLU A 26 10.75 -30.37 19.33
N ASP A 27 9.48 -29.95 19.44
CA ASP A 27 8.90 -28.99 18.50
C ASP A 27 8.46 -27.71 19.23
N HIS A 28 9.42 -26.80 19.43
CA HIS A 28 9.22 -25.49 20.06
C HIS A 28 8.48 -24.53 19.12
N GLY A 29 7.20 -24.78 18.85
CA GLY A 29 6.34 -23.89 18.07
C GLY A 29 5.71 -22.77 18.90
N VAL A 30 5.62 -21.57 18.32
CA VAL A 30 4.77 -20.48 18.82
C VAL A 30 3.36 -20.69 18.26
N ARG A 31 2.36 -20.74 19.14
CA ARG A 31 0.96 -21.02 18.78
C ARG A 31 0.15 -19.73 18.84
N ILE A 32 -0.49 -19.36 17.73
CA ILE A 32 -1.40 -18.21 17.66
C ILE A 32 -2.84 -18.72 17.56
N ASN A 33 -3.66 -18.38 18.54
CA ASN A 33 -5.05 -18.81 18.64
C ASN A 33 -6.01 -17.72 18.13
N PHE A 34 -6.86 -18.04 17.15
CA PHE A 34 -7.82 -17.12 16.56
C PHE A 34 -9.25 -17.31 17.08
N THR A 35 -9.46 -18.15 18.10
CA THR A 35 -10.81 -18.50 18.60
C THR A 35 -11.64 -17.27 18.99
N ASN A 36 -11.01 -16.21 19.51
CA ASN A 36 -11.68 -14.98 19.93
C ASN A 36 -12.11 -14.07 18.77
N ILE A 37 -11.59 -14.31 17.56
CA ILE A 37 -11.86 -13.52 16.35
C ILE A 37 -12.96 -14.19 15.51
N ILE A 38 -13.22 -15.49 15.72
CA ILE A 38 -14.23 -16.25 14.98
C ILE A 38 -15.63 -15.91 15.51
N PRO A 39 -16.58 -15.48 14.66
CA PRO A 39 -17.96 -15.25 15.09
C PRO A 39 -18.65 -16.57 15.51
N PRO A 40 -19.55 -16.54 16.51
CA PRO A 40 -20.26 -17.73 16.98
C PRO A 40 -21.10 -18.38 15.87
N ARG A 41 -21.21 -19.73 15.87
CA ARG A 41 -21.90 -20.51 14.81
C ARG A 41 -23.31 -19.99 14.47
N ASN A 42 -24.11 -19.62 15.47
CA ASN A 42 -25.49 -19.12 15.26
C ASN A 42 -25.54 -17.79 14.48
N TYR A 43 -24.45 -17.03 14.49
CA TYR A 43 -24.34 -15.78 13.75
C TYR A 43 -23.67 -15.97 12.38
N ARG A 44 -23.05 -17.13 12.10
CA ARG A 44 -22.31 -17.36 10.86
C ARG A 44 -23.20 -17.28 9.62
N GLU A 45 -24.41 -17.81 9.66
CA GLU A 45 -25.37 -17.75 8.53
C GLU A 45 -25.93 -16.35 8.27
N VAL A 46 -25.97 -15.49 9.29
CA VAL A 46 -26.38 -14.08 9.15
C VAL A 46 -25.17 -13.21 8.74
N PHE A 47 -23.98 -13.53 9.23
CA PHE A 47 -22.71 -12.85 8.93
C PHE A 47 -22.24 -13.10 7.49
N THR A 48 -22.53 -14.26 6.89
CA THR A 48 -22.21 -14.55 5.48
C THR A 48 -22.83 -13.55 4.51
N SER A 49 -23.95 -12.93 4.88
CA SER A 49 -24.73 -12.05 4.00
C SER A 49 -24.38 -10.56 4.10
N ASN A 50 -23.78 -10.06 5.19
CA ASN A 50 -23.75 -8.60 5.43
C ASN A 50 -22.52 -7.99 6.10
N HIS A 51 -21.57 -8.78 6.61
CA HIS A 51 -20.39 -8.25 7.31
C HIS A 51 -19.08 -8.72 6.68
N ASP A 52 -18.25 -7.76 6.28
CA ASP A 52 -16.89 -8.02 5.76
C ASP A 52 -15.95 -8.27 6.94
N GLU A 53 -15.17 -9.36 6.90
CA GLU A 53 -14.23 -9.78 7.96
C GLU A 53 -13.21 -8.67 8.24
N MET A 54 -12.83 -7.92 7.20
CA MET A 54 -11.85 -6.85 7.26
C MET A 54 -12.39 -5.51 7.84
N ARG A 55 -13.71 -5.32 8.00
CA ARG A 55 -14.29 -4.02 8.45
C ARG A 55 -13.74 -3.52 9.80
N PRO A 56 -13.61 -4.35 10.86
CA PRO A 56 -13.04 -3.90 12.12
C PRO A 56 -11.58 -3.45 11.98
N ILE A 57 -10.81 -4.16 11.16
CA ILE A 57 -9.38 -3.89 10.94
C ILE A 57 -9.19 -2.62 10.10
N VAL A 58 -10.05 -2.38 9.10
CA VAL A 58 -10.08 -1.10 8.35
C VAL A 58 -10.39 0.07 9.28
N ARG A 59 -11.32 -0.08 10.23
CA ARG A 59 -11.58 0.97 11.23
C ARG A 59 -10.37 1.20 12.15
N MET A 60 -9.65 0.14 12.53
CA MET A 60 -8.40 0.27 13.27
C MET A 60 -7.29 0.96 12.45
N ALA A 61 -7.31 0.87 11.12
CA ALA A 61 -6.36 1.55 10.26
C ALA A 61 -6.59 3.07 10.21
N GLN A 62 -7.84 3.50 10.43
CA GLN A 62 -8.24 4.91 10.42
C GLN A 62 -7.89 5.63 11.73
N SER A 63 -7.80 4.91 12.87
CA SER A 63 -7.43 5.49 14.16
C SER A 63 -5.91 5.52 14.37
N SER A 64 -5.37 6.70 14.69
CA SER A 64 -3.92 6.87 14.93
C SER A 64 -3.40 6.09 16.14
N SER A 65 -4.23 5.87 17.17
CA SER A 65 -3.84 5.20 18.41
C SER A 65 -3.61 3.69 18.25
N THR A 66 -4.25 3.05 17.28
CA THR A 66 -4.18 1.59 17.04
C THR A 66 -3.17 1.21 15.97
N LYS A 67 -2.49 2.18 15.35
CA LYS A 67 -1.53 1.92 14.27
C LYS A 67 -0.38 0.98 14.69
N HIS A 68 0.12 1.11 15.92
CA HIS A 68 1.18 0.24 16.43
C HIS A 68 0.77 -1.24 16.49
N LEU A 69 -0.53 -1.52 16.63
CA LEU A 69 -1.07 -2.87 16.79
C LEU A 69 -1.06 -3.69 15.49
N PHE A 70 -0.85 -3.06 14.32
CA PHE A 70 -0.76 -3.77 13.03
C PHE A 70 0.44 -4.72 12.94
N TRP A 71 1.49 -4.49 13.74
CA TRP A 71 2.63 -5.39 13.89
C TRP A 71 2.45 -6.43 15.01
N HIS A 72 1.29 -6.44 15.69
CA HIS A 72 0.97 -7.48 16.64
C HIS A 72 0.88 -8.83 15.92
N PRO A 73 1.57 -9.89 16.39
CA PRO A 73 1.68 -11.16 15.66
C PRO A 73 0.34 -11.75 15.20
N VAL A 74 -0.71 -11.61 16.01
CA VAL A 74 -2.07 -12.06 15.67
C VAL A 74 -2.62 -11.36 14.43
N ILE A 75 -2.56 -10.02 14.39
CA ILE A 75 -3.13 -9.23 13.28
C ILE A 75 -2.27 -9.40 12.03
N SER A 76 -0.94 -9.32 12.17
CA SER A 76 -0.03 -9.45 11.04
C SER A 76 -0.12 -10.84 10.38
N THR A 77 -0.26 -11.92 11.18
CA THR A 77 -0.39 -13.28 10.63
C THR A 77 -1.69 -13.46 9.87
N MET A 78 -2.79 -12.92 10.41
CA MET A 78 -4.10 -12.95 9.73
C MET A 78 -4.05 -12.20 8.40
N LEU A 79 -3.49 -10.98 8.39
CA LEU A 79 -3.32 -10.20 7.16
C LEU A 79 -2.42 -10.90 6.14
N MET A 80 -1.32 -11.51 6.59
CA MET A 80 -0.42 -12.27 5.72
C MET A 80 -1.14 -13.46 5.06
N LEU A 81 -1.97 -14.19 5.80
CA LEU A 81 -2.73 -15.32 5.26
C LEU A 81 -3.73 -14.89 4.18
N GLU A 82 -4.50 -13.85 4.43
CA GLU A 82 -5.44 -13.33 3.43
C GLU A 82 -4.70 -12.78 2.21
N TRP A 83 -3.59 -12.09 2.44
CA TRP A 83 -2.77 -11.53 1.37
C TRP A 83 -2.16 -12.63 0.47
N THR A 84 -1.66 -13.73 1.04
CA THR A 84 -1.10 -14.84 0.25
C THR A 84 -2.11 -15.49 -0.69
N ARG A 85 -3.41 -15.39 -0.42
CA ARG A 85 -4.46 -15.82 -1.36
C ARG A 85 -4.73 -14.76 -2.44
N LEU A 86 -4.66 -13.49 -2.08
CA LEU A 86 -4.91 -12.37 -2.98
C LEU A 86 -3.77 -12.10 -3.98
N ILE A 87 -2.52 -12.32 -3.56
CA ILE A 87 -1.34 -11.95 -4.34
C ILE A 87 -1.25 -12.67 -5.69
N GLY A 88 -1.78 -13.89 -5.78
CA GLY A 88 -1.86 -14.62 -7.05
C GLY A 88 -2.70 -13.87 -8.09
N PHE A 89 -3.87 -13.37 -7.71
CA PHE A 89 -4.74 -12.59 -8.59
C PHE A 89 -4.08 -11.27 -9.02
N LEU A 90 -3.43 -10.58 -8.08
CA LEU A 90 -2.73 -9.33 -8.37
C LEU A 90 -1.59 -9.54 -9.38
N TYR A 91 -0.82 -10.63 -9.25
CA TYR A 91 0.27 -10.95 -10.16
C TYR A 91 -0.24 -11.31 -11.56
N ILE A 92 -1.31 -12.09 -11.66
CA ILE A 92 -1.96 -12.41 -12.95
C ILE A 92 -2.46 -11.13 -13.62
N ASN A 93 -3.16 -10.27 -12.87
CA ASN A 93 -3.64 -8.98 -13.37
C ASN A 93 -2.50 -8.11 -13.91
N LEU A 94 -1.40 -8.01 -13.15
CA LEU A 94 -0.22 -7.25 -13.58
C LEU A 94 0.40 -7.83 -14.85
N VAL A 95 0.58 -9.15 -14.93
CA VAL A 95 1.16 -9.80 -16.12
C VAL A 95 0.28 -9.56 -17.35
N LEU A 96 -1.05 -9.69 -17.22
CA LEU A 96 -1.99 -9.38 -18.30
C LEU A 96 -1.89 -7.92 -18.73
N CYS A 97 -1.88 -6.98 -17.77
CA CYS A 97 -1.72 -5.56 -18.06
C CYS A 97 -0.41 -5.25 -18.80
N MET A 98 0.71 -5.85 -18.37
CA MET A 98 2.02 -5.68 -19.02
C MET A 98 1.99 -6.21 -20.45
N ILE A 99 1.45 -7.41 -20.68
CA ILE A 99 1.38 -8.02 -22.01
C ILE A 99 0.54 -7.14 -22.96
N PHE A 100 -0.66 -6.73 -22.55
CA PHE A 100 -1.52 -5.89 -23.39
C PHE A 100 -0.93 -4.50 -23.64
N SER A 101 -0.30 -3.91 -22.64
CA SER A 101 0.31 -2.57 -22.78
C SER A 101 1.53 -2.58 -23.68
N ILE A 102 2.40 -3.59 -23.56
CA ILE A 102 3.55 -3.76 -24.46
C ILE A 102 3.07 -3.98 -25.90
N SER A 103 2.05 -4.81 -26.12
CA SER A 103 1.49 -5.02 -27.46
C SER A 103 0.91 -3.73 -28.04
N PHE A 104 0.21 -2.93 -27.24
CA PHE A 104 -0.36 -1.68 -27.69
C PHE A 104 0.71 -0.64 -28.01
N ALA A 105 1.74 -0.53 -27.17
CA ALA A 105 2.89 0.32 -27.42
C ALA A 105 3.61 -0.11 -28.71
N ALA A 106 3.79 -1.41 -28.94
CA ALA A 106 4.36 -1.93 -30.18
C ALA A 106 3.49 -1.61 -31.41
N TYR A 107 2.15 -1.69 -31.28
CA TYR A 107 1.23 -1.28 -32.32
C TYR A 107 1.39 0.20 -32.69
N ILE A 108 1.41 1.10 -31.69
CA ILE A 108 1.61 2.54 -31.91
C ILE A 108 2.97 2.82 -32.56
N VAL A 109 4.05 2.23 -32.07
CA VAL A 109 5.42 2.60 -32.49
C VAL A 109 5.79 2.03 -33.86
N PHE A 110 5.43 0.78 -34.16
CA PHE A 110 5.94 0.07 -35.34
C PHE A 110 4.97 -0.01 -36.51
N TYR A 111 3.66 0.07 -36.23
CA TYR A 111 2.63 -0.26 -37.21
C TYR A 111 1.58 0.85 -37.43
N TYR A 112 1.60 1.90 -36.59
CA TYR A 112 0.77 3.08 -36.81
C TYR A 112 1.18 3.80 -38.10
N THR A 113 0.22 4.10 -38.98
CA THR A 113 0.44 4.71 -40.32
C THR A 113 1.18 3.81 -41.31
N ARG A 114 1.50 2.55 -40.95
CA ARG A 114 2.13 1.60 -41.88
C ARG A 114 1.08 0.90 -42.74
N GLU A 115 1.44 0.61 -43.99
CA GLU A 115 0.63 -0.21 -44.91
C GLU A 115 0.24 -1.55 -44.28
N ASP A 116 -0.91 -2.08 -44.71
CA ASP A 116 -1.55 -3.24 -44.10
C ASP A 116 -0.71 -4.50 -44.30
N THR A 117 -0.01 -4.87 -43.24
CA THR A 117 0.75 -6.12 -43.10
C THR A 117 -0.03 -7.09 -42.22
N PRO A 118 0.14 -8.41 -42.40
CA PRO A 118 -0.53 -9.39 -41.53
C PRO A 118 -0.19 -9.17 -40.04
N ASP A 119 1.04 -8.73 -39.75
CA ASP A 119 1.50 -8.45 -38.38
C ASP A 119 0.73 -7.28 -37.74
N LYS A 120 0.40 -6.23 -38.53
CA LYS A 120 -0.44 -5.10 -38.08
C LYS A 120 -1.82 -5.60 -37.63
N GLN A 121 -2.43 -6.49 -38.41
CA GLN A 121 -3.75 -7.04 -38.09
C GLN A 121 -3.74 -7.88 -36.80
N TRP A 122 -2.71 -8.72 -36.60
CA TRP A 122 -2.58 -9.50 -35.37
C TRP A 122 -2.40 -8.61 -34.13
N LEU A 123 -1.52 -7.61 -34.20
CA LEU A 123 -1.30 -6.67 -33.10
C LEU A 123 -2.52 -5.79 -32.82
N TYR A 124 -3.26 -5.41 -33.85
CA TYR A 124 -4.53 -4.68 -33.71
C TYR A 124 -5.57 -5.53 -32.97
N VAL A 125 -5.79 -6.78 -33.41
CA VAL A 125 -6.73 -7.70 -32.75
C VAL A 125 -6.34 -7.95 -31.30
N PHE A 126 -5.04 -8.16 -31.03
CA PHE A 126 -4.54 -8.36 -29.68
C PHE A 126 -4.72 -7.12 -28.79
N SER A 127 -4.45 -5.93 -29.33
CA SER A 127 -4.68 -4.64 -28.63
C SER A 127 -6.17 -4.40 -28.38
N PHE A 128 -7.04 -4.81 -29.30
CA PHE A 128 -8.49 -4.73 -29.11
C PHE A 128 -8.96 -5.60 -27.93
N PHE A 129 -8.42 -6.82 -27.78
CA PHE A 129 -8.68 -7.62 -26.57
C PHE A 129 -8.14 -6.95 -25.30
N GLY A 130 -6.98 -6.29 -25.40
CA GLY A 130 -6.43 -5.47 -24.31
C GLY A 130 -7.37 -4.34 -23.90
N LEU A 131 -7.97 -3.63 -24.85
CA LEU A 131 -8.97 -2.58 -24.59
C LEU A 131 -10.21 -3.15 -23.88
N ILE A 132 -10.75 -4.28 -24.36
CA ILE A 132 -11.90 -4.94 -23.71
C ILE A 132 -11.56 -5.29 -22.26
N TYR A 133 -10.37 -5.83 -22.01
CA TYR A 133 -9.90 -6.17 -20.67
C TYR A 133 -9.80 -4.93 -19.77
N LEU A 134 -9.20 -3.83 -20.23
CA LEU A 134 -9.10 -2.58 -19.46
C LEU A 134 -10.49 -1.99 -19.16
N VAL A 135 -11.38 -1.95 -20.15
CA VAL A 135 -12.77 -1.49 -19.95
C VAL A 135 -13.49 -2.37 -18.92
N GLY A 136 -13.36 -3.69 -19.02
CA GLY A 136 -13.98 -4.62 -18.07
C GLY A 136 -13.47 -4.43 -16.64
N ARG A 137 -12.15 -4.22 -16.48
CA ARG A 137 -11.53 -3.89 -15.19
C ARG A 137 -12.08 -2.58 -14.62
N GLU A 138 -12.19 -1.55 -15.45
CA GLU A 138 -12.64 -0.23 -15.01
C GLU A 138 -14.12 -0.20 -14.61
N VAL A 139 -14.95 -0.86 -15.42
CA VAL A 139 -16.37 -1.04 -15.12
C VAL A 139 -16.55 -1.78 -13.80
N LEU A 140 -15.75 -2.84 -13.56
CA LEU A 140 -15.76 -3.55 -12.29
C LEU A 140 -15.39 -2.61 -11.12
N GLN A 141 -14.31 -1.85 -11.26
CA GLN A 141 -13.86 -0.89 -10.25
C GLN A 141 -14.93 0.18 -9.94
N MET A 142 -15.59 0.70 -10.97
CA MET A 142 -16.66 1.69 -10.87
C MET A 142 -17.87 1.15 -10.09
N PHE A 143 -18.30 -0.09 -10.36
CA PHE A 143 -19.40 -0.72 -9.62
C PHE A 143 -19.11 -0.86 -8.12
N ILE A 144 -17.84 -1.11 -7.76
CA ILE A 144 -17.42 -1.34 -6.37
C ILE A 144 -17.36 -0.03 -5.57
N GLN A 145 -16.89 1.06 -6.20
CA GLN A 145 -16.53 2.30 -5.50
C GLN A 145 -17.50 3.47 -5.72
N LYS A 146 -18.48 3.34 -6.63
CA LYS A 146 -19.56 4.31 -6.90
C LYS A 146 -19.09 5.76 -7.03
N LEU A 147 -19.48 6.65 -6.11
CA LEU A 147 -19.22 8.11 -6.23
C LEU A 147 -17.82 8.52 -5.77
N ALA A 148 -17.20 7.76 -4.85
CA ALA A 148 -15.83 8.04 -4.40
C ALA A 148 -14.81 7.83 -5.52
N TYR A 149 -15.15 7.00 -6.51
CA TYR A 149 -14.34 6.68 -7.66
C TYR A 149 -14.08 7.87 -8.59
N LEU A 150 -15.03 8.80 -8.75
CA LEU A 150 -14.88 9.96 -9.63
C LEU A 150 -13.96 11.05 -9.04
N CYS A 151 -13.66 10.98 -7.74
CA CYS A 151 -12.78 11.94 -7.07
C CYS A 151 -11.32 11.48 -6.96
N SER A 152 -11.00 10.23 -7.30
CA SER A 152 -9.62 9.73 -7.27
C SER A 152 -8.92 9.97 -8.59
N LEU A 153 -7.77 10.65 -8.52
CA LEU A 153 -6.95 10.98 -9.69
C LEU A 153 -6.47 9.74 -10.46
N GLU A 154 -6.21 8.63 -9.78
CA GLU A 154 -5.77 7.36 -10.41
C GLU A 154 -6.85 6.87 -11.39
N ASN A 155 -8.11 6.81 -10.95
CA ASN A 155 -9.22 6.36 -11.79
C ASN A 155 -9.49 7.34 -12.95
N VAL A 156 -9.31 8.64 -12.74
CA VAL A 156 -9.43 9.63 -13.81
C VAL A 156 -8.38 9.37 -14.89
N MET A 157 -7.14 9.06 -14.50
CA MET A 157 -6.06 8.72 -15.43
C MET A 157 -6.34 7.41 -16.18
N GLU A 158 -6.90 6.39 -15.50
CA GLU A 158 -7.33 5.13 -16.14
C GLU A 158 -8.43 5.37 -17.19
N VAL A 159 -9.45 6.18 -16.87
CA VAL A 159 -10.51 6.54 -17.81
C VAL A 159 -9.97 7.34 -19.00
N LEU A 160 -9.08 8.31 -18.76
CA LEU A 160 -8.41 9.05 -19.82
C LEU A 160 -7.60 8.12 -20.73
N LEU A 161 -6.93 7.12 -20.15
CA LEU A 161 -6.18 6.12 -20.91
C LEU A 161 -7.11 5.28 -21.77
N ILE A 162 -8.25 4.82 -21.25
CA ILE A 162 -9.23 4.04 -22.01
C ILE A 162 -9.80 4.86 -23.17
N LEU A 163 -10.15 6.13 -22.92
CA LEU A 163 -10.65 7.02 -23.96
C LEU A 163 -9.60 7.25 -25.05
N GLY A 164 -8.35 7.55 -24.66
CA GLY A 164 -7.24 7.73 -25.59
C GLY A 164 -6.91 6.46 -26.37
N TYR A 165 -6.86 5.31 -25.70
CA TYR A 165 -6.63 4.00 -26.31
C TYR A 165 -7.71 3.69 -27.36
N SER A 166 -8.99 3.91 -27.02
CA SER A 166 -10.10 3.68 -27.94
C SER A 166 -10.06 4.63 -29.15
N ALA A 167 -9.72 5.90 -28.95
CA ALA A 167 -9.58 6.87 -30.03
C ALA A 167 -8.48 6.47 -31.03
N VAL A 168 -7.33 6.01 -30.52
CA VAL A 168 -6.19 5.56 -31.36
C VAL A 168 -6.53 4.31 -32.17
N LEU A 169 -7.30 3.36 -31.62
CA LEU A 169 -7.71 2.17 -32.37
C LEU A 169 -8.79 2.46 -33.42
N MET A 170 -9.71 3.38 -33.14
CA MET A 170 -10.86 3.65 -34.02
C MET A 170 -10.53 4.61 -35.17
N HIS A 171 -9.52 5.46 -35.00
CA HIS A 171 -9.18 6.49 -35.98
C HIS A 171 -7.68 6.56 -36.23
N GLU A 172 -7.27 6.20 -37.45
CA GLU A 172 -5.91 6.38 -37.95
C GLU A 172 -5.83 7.72 -38.69
N SER A 173 -4.95 8.62 -38.22
CA SER A 173 -4.78 9.94 -38.80
C SER A 173 -3.33 10.36 -38.78
N THR A 174 -2.90 11.07 -39.84
CA THR A 174 -1.53 11.54 -40.03
C THR A 174 -1.32 13.01 -39.65
N SER A 175 -2.34 13.67 -39.09
CA SER A 175 -2.22 15.09 -38.72
C SER A 175 -1.26 15.30 -37.54
N GLU A 176 -0.61 16.45 -37.48
CA GLU A 176 0.28 16.84 -36.38
C GLU A 176 -0.41 16.82 -35.01
N ALA A 177 -1.67 17.26 -34.95
CA ALA A 177 -2.47 17.22 -33.74
C ALA A 177 -2.71 15.78 -33.24
N TRP A 178 -2.88 14.83 -34.16
CA TRP A 178 -3.01 13.42 -33.82
C TRP A 178 -1.69 12.80 -33.35
N SER A 179 -0.55 13.28 -33.84
CA SER A 179 0.78 12.88 -33.32
C SER A 179 0.91 13.21 -31.82
N LEU A 180 0.44 14.39 -31.39
CA LEU A 180 0.41 14.75 -29.97
C LEU A 180 -0.48 13.82 -29.13
N VAL A 181 -1.63 13.40 -29.68
CA VAL A 181 -2.51 12.43 -29.00
C VAL A 181 -1.82 11.09 -28.82
N LEU A 182 -1.12 10.58 -29.86
CA LEU A 182 -0.39 9.31 -29.77
C LEU A 182 0.71 9.34 -28.71
N VAL A 183 1.52 10.39 -28.71
CA VAL A 183 2.58 10.59 -27.71
C VAL A 183 1.96 10.70 -26.31
N GLY A 184 0.88 11.47 -26.16
CA GLY A 184 0.16 11.62 -24.90
C GLY A 184 -0.37 10.29 -24.36
N VAL A 185 -1.00 9.48 -25.22
CA VAL A 185 -1.52 8.15 -24.86
C VAL A 185 -0.37 7.20 -24.48
N LEU A 186 0.76 7.24 -25.19
CA LEU A 186 1.92 6.42 -24.86
C LEU A 186 2.56 6.79 -23.51
N LEU A 187 2.67 8.09 -23.21
CA LEU A 187 3.13 8.57 -21.92
C LEU A 187 2.17 8.19 -20.80
N LEU A 188 0.86 8.34 -21.04
CA LEU A 188 -0.18 7.97 -20.09
C LEU A 188 -0.16 6.46 -19.80
N LEU A 189 0.06 5.63 -20.82
CA LEU A 189 0.24 4.18 -20.68
C LEU A 189 1.45 3.85 -19.80
N GLY A 190 2.59 4.52 -20.01
CA GLY A 190 3.79 4.31 -19.20
C GLY A 190 3.61 4.73 -17.74
N LEU A 191 2.90 5.83 -17.49
CA LEU A 191 2.57 6.28 -16.14
C LEU A 191 1.65 5.28 -15.44
N GLU A 192 0.60 4.83 -16.12
CA GLU A 192 -0.34 3.84 -15.57
C GLU A 192 0.34 2.50 -15.25
N LEU A 193 1.20 2.00 -16.14
CA LEU A 193 2.01 0.80 -15.87
C LEU A 193 2.90 0.98 -14.62
N THR A 194 3.47 2.17 -14.43
CA THR A 194 4.29 2.48 -13.25
C THR A 194 3.45 2.47 -11.98
N LEU A 195 2.23 3.01 -12.01
CA LEU A 195 1.30 2.96 -10.88
C LEU A 195 0.88 1.52 -10.56
N GLN A 196 0.57 0.71 -11.57
CA GLN A 196 0.22 -0.71 -11.40
C GLN A 196 1.37 -1.54 -10.81
N LEU A 197 2.60 -1.31 -11.29
CA LEU A 197 3.80 -1.97 -10.76
C LEU A 197 4.02 -1.70 -9.28
N GLY A 198 3.68 -0.50 -8.80
CA GLY A 198 3.86 -0.17 -7.39
C GLY A 198 2.77 -0.73 -6.46
N VAL A 199 1.74 -1.40 -6.98
CA VAL A 199 0.80 -2.19 -6.16
C VAL A 199 1.42 -3.53 -5.73
N LEU A 200 2.55 -3.94 -6.33
CA LEU A 200 3.27 -5.13 -5.92
C LEU A 200 3.73 -5.04 -4.45
N PRO A 201 3.50 -6.08 -3.63
CA PRO A 201 3.91 -6.12 -2.22
C PRO A 201 5.41 -6.43 -2.07
N VAL A 202 6.23 -5.87 -2.94
CA VAL A 202 7.68 -5.86 -2.76
C VAL A 202 7.97 -4.58 -1.99
N ASN A 203 8.33 -4.69 -0.71
CA ASN A 203 8.51 -3.56 0.20
C ASN A 203 9.29 -2.39 -0.41
N SER A 204 10.33 -2.68 -1.21
CA SER A 204 11.12 -1.66 -1.91
C SER A 204 10.33 -0.91 -2.99
N ILE A 205 9.62 -1.63 -3.86
CA ILE A 205 8.90 -1.04 -5.01
C ILE A 205 7.69 -0.24 -4.52
N TYR A 206 6.93 -0.82 -3.59
CA TYR A 206 5.76 -0.17 -3.00
C TYR A 206 6.15 1.16 -2.31
N THR A 207 7.20 1.15 -1.48
CA THR A 207 7.67 2.35 -0.78
C THR A 207 8.09 3.44 -1.76
N ASN A 208 8.81 3.07 -2.82
CA ASN A 208 9.23 4.01 -3.86
C ASN A 208 8.04 4.63 -4.61
N LEU A 209 6.97 3.86 -4.89
CA LEU A 209 5.75 4.40 -5.50
C LEU A 209 5.04 5.38 -4.56
N VAL A 210 4.88 5.04 -3.29
CA VAL A 210 4.22 5.92 -2.31
C VAL A 210 5.00 7.23 -2.16
N ILE A 211 6.33 7.16 -2.11
CA ILE A 211 7.21 8.34 -2.11
C ILE A 211 6.96 9.16 -3.38
N LEU A 212 6.94 8.56 -4.57
CA LEU A 212 6.67 9.27 -5.82
C LEU A 212 5.32 9.98 -5.81
N LYS A 213 4.23 9.29 -5.42
CA LYS A 213 2.89 9.88 -5.33
C LYS A 213 2.85 11.08 -4.39
N LYS A 214 3.48 10.94 -3.22
CA LYS A 214 3.50 12.01 -2.22
C LYS A 214 4.39 13.18 -2.65
N ALA A 215 5.55 12.90 -3.22
CA ALA A 215 6.45 13.91 -3.77
C ALA A 215 5.78 14.70 -4.90
N THR A 216 5.09 14.04 -5.85
CA THR A 216 4.34 14.72 -6.92
C THR A 216 3.23 15.61 -6.36
N LYS A 217 2.49 15.13 -5.37
CA LYS A 217 1.45 15.95 -4.72
C LYS A 217 2.04 17.18 -4.01
N SER A 218 3.10 16.97 -3.22
CA SER A 218 3.81 18.03 -2.50
C SER A 218 4.38 19.08 -3.46
N PHE A 219 5.00 18.60 -4.55
CA PHE A 219 5.49 19.43 -5.64
C PHE A 219 4.39 20.27 -6.28
N LEU A 220 3.25 19.65 -6.61
CA LEU A 220 2.14 20.35 -7.26
C LEU A 220 1.47 21.38 -6.34
N GLU A 221 1.34 21.07 -5.04
CA GLU A 221 0.87 22.03 -4.02
C GLU A 221 1.83 23.23 -3.90
N CYS A 222 3.13 22.97 -3.89
CA CYS A 222 4.17 23.99 -3.82
C CYS A 222 4.18 24.89 -5.08
N VAL A 223 4.23 24.29 -6.27
CA VAL A 223 4.18 25.03 -7.55
C VAL A 223 2.85 25.78 -7.68
N GLY A 224 1.73 25.19 -7.24
CA GLY A 224 0.43 25.85 -7.20
C GLY A 224 0.45 27.13 -6.36
N PHE A 225 1.06 27.09 -5.17
CA PHE A 225 1.22 28.27 -4.31
C PHE A 225 2.13 29.33 -4.92
N PHE A 226 3.24 28.93 -5.54
CA PHE A 226 4.20 29.85 -6.19
C PHE A 226 3.83 30.26 -7.62
N SER A 227 2.73 29.74 -8.16
CA SER A 227 2.28 30.00 -9.53
C SER A 227 2.10 31.49 -9.82
N ILE A 228 1.63 32.29 -8.84
CA ILE A 228 1.47 33.74 -8.97
C ILE A 228 2.82 34.42 -9.24
N ILE A 229 3.87 34.01 -8.54
CA ILE A 229 5.22 34.57 -8.70
C ILE A 229 5.77 34.19 -10.08
N ILE A 230 5.69 32.90 -10.43
CA ILE A 230 6.16 32.37 -11.73
C ILE A 230 5.44 33.08 -12.89
N LEU A 231 4.12 33.21 -12.81
CA LEU A 231 3.30 33.88 -13.82
C LEU A 231 3.64 35.38 -13.94
N THR A 232 3.85 36.06 -12.82
CA THR A 232 4.21 37.49 -12.82
C THR A 232 5.56 37.73 -13.48
N PHE A 233 6.57 36.88 -13.21
CA PHE A 233 7.86 36.96 -13.89
C PHE A 233 7.75 36.62 -15.37
N ALA A 234 6.98 35.59 -15.74
CA ALA A 234 6.76 35.23 -17.15
C ALA A 234 6.16 36.39 -17.96
N LEU A 235 5.10 37.02 -17.43
CA LEU A 235 4.46 38.19 -18.03
C LEU A 235 5.38 39.42 -18.01
N GLY A 236 6.20 39.57 -16.96
CA GLY A 236 7.22 40.61 -16.85
C GLY A 236 8.28 40.51 -17.95
N PHE A 237 8.82 39.31 -18.18
CA PHE A 237 9.74 39.04 -19.28
C PHE A 237 9.07 39.30 -20.64
N TYR A 238 7.87 38.76 -20.86
CA TYR A 238 7.10 39.01 -22.10
C TYR A 238 6.99 40.50 -22.41
N LYS A 239 6.54 41.31 -21.44
CA LYS A 239 6.37 42.75 -21.63
C LYS A 239 7.70 43.45 -21.90
N LEU A 240 8.76 43.08 -21.18
CA LEU A 240 10.07 43.72 -21.31
C LEU A 240 10.69 43.48 -22.69
N PHE A 241 10.60 42.24 -23.20
CA PHE A 241 11.09 41.89 -24.54
C PHE A 241 10.25 42.54 -25.64
N LYS A 242 8.92 42.56 -25.50
CA LYS A 242 8.02 43.23 -26.45
C LYS A 242 8.27 44.74 -26.52
N MET A 243 8.49 45.39 -25.37
CA MET A 243 8.82 46.81 -25.31
C MET A 243 10.17 47.13 -25.97
N GLY A 244 11.16 46.25 -25.75
CA GLY A 244 12.46 46.32 -26.40
C GLY A 244 12.42 46.22 -27.91
N GLU A 245 11.56 45.37 -28.44
CA GLU A 245 11.35 45.23 -29.88
C GLU A 245 10.72 46.50 -30.49
N ILE A 246 9.73 47.09 -29.81
CA ILE A 246 9.09 48.34 -30.24
C ILE A 246 10.12 49.49 -30.28
N ALA A 247 10.98 49.59 -29.26
CA ALA A 247 12.02 50.63 -29.20
C ALA A 247 13.03 50.52 -30.35
N ASN A 248 13.47 49.30 -30.70
CA ASN A 248 14.40 49.08 -31.80
C ASN A 248 13.77 49.34 -33.19
N ARG A 249 12.46 49.11 -33.35
CA ARG A 249 11.73 49.45 -34.60
C ARG A 249 11.62 50.95 -34.85
N GLN A 250 11.63 51.78 -33.81
CA GLN A 250 11.59 53.24 -33.95
C GLN A 250 12.94 53.87 -34.34
N SER A 251 14.05 53.16 -34.15
CA SER A 251 15.40 53.67 -34.44
C SER A 251 15.90 53.44 -35.89
N VAL A 252 15.15 52.75 -36.76
CA VAL A 252 15.57 52.49 -38.15
C VAL A 252 14.38 52.53 -39.12
N PRO A 253 14.28 53.52 -40.03
CA PRO A 253 13.45 53.40 -41.22
C PRO A 253 14.23 52.63 -42.29
N THR A 254 13.66 51.49 -42.70
CA THR A 254 13.88 50.84 -44.00
C THR A 254 15.26 50.19 -44.23
N ALA A 255 15.35 48.88 -43.99
CA ALA A 255 16.21 48.00 -44.78
C ALA A 255 15.57 46.61 -44.84
N ILE A 256 15.06 46.29 -46.03
CA ILE A 256 14.76 45.00 -46.64
C ILE A 256 14.72 43.79 -45.67
N GLN A 257 13.50 43.31 -45.42
CA GLN A 257 13.23 41.95 -44.97
C GLN A 257 13.88 40.97 -45.97
N GLN A 258 14.98 40.34 -45.56
CA GLN A 258 15.26 38.99 -46.00
C GLN A 258 14.52 38.07 -45.04
N ASP A 259 13.40 37.58 -45.54
CA ASP A 259 12.70 36.40 -45.10
C ASP A 259 13.71 35.24 -45.13
N GLY A 260 14.17 34.85 -43.95
CA GLY A 260 14.99 33.67 -43.74
C GLY A 260 14.25 32.81 -42.75
N ASP A 261 13.54 31.79 -43.27
CA ASP A 261 13.07 30.63 -42.53
C ASP A 261 14.23 30.09 -41.68
N ASP A 262 14.22 30.40 -40.39
CA ASP A 262 15.08 29.72 -39.43
C ASP A 262 14.30 29.59 -38.11
N ASP A 263 13.53 28.50 -38.08
CA ASP A 263 12.63 28.08 -36.99
C ASP A 263 13.33 28.01 -35.62
N GLY A 264 14.68 27.96 -35.62
CA GLY A 264 15.54 27.99 -34.44
C GLY A 264 15.61 29.33 -33.68
N TYR A 265 15.12 30.44 -34.25
CA TYR A 265 15.10 31.74 -33.55
C TYR A 265 13.78 32.08 -32.84
N SER A 266 12.71 31.31 -33.12
CA SER A 266 11.38 31.56 -32.53
C SER A 266 11.39 31.33 -31.01
N PHE A 267 11.95 30.21 -30.53
CA PHE A 267 12.04 29.86 -29.10
C PHE A 267 12.97 30.79 -28.28
N LYS A 268 13.81 31.58 -28.96
CA LYS A 268 14.77 32.46 -28.30
C LYS A 268 14.12 33.73 -27.74
N HIS A 269 12.97 34.14 -28.27
CA HIS A 269 12.34 35.41 -27.92
C HIS A 269 11.14 35.21 -26.99
N PHE A 270 11.02 36.01 -25.93
CA PHE A 270 9.81 36.06 -25.10
C PHE A 270 8.66 36.82 -25.80
N GLY A 271 8.58 36.72 -27.14
CA GLY A 271 7.71 37.53 -27.99
C GLY A 271 6.24 37.09 -27.96
N GLU A 272 5.99 35.85 -27.56
CA GLU A 272 4.66 35.28 -27.39
C GLU A 272 4.41 34.85 -25.95
N ILE A 273 3.16 34.98 -25.49
CA ILE A 273 2.78 34.64 -24.11
C ILE A 273 2.98 33.14 -23.82
N PRO A 274 2.53 32.18 -24.68
CA PRO A 274 2.74 30.75 -24.42
C PRO A 274 4.22 30.38 -24.34
N LEU A 275 5.03 30.95 -25.23
CA LEU A 275 6.47 30.71 -25.25
C LEU A 275 7.17 31.28 -24.02
N ALA A 276 6.80 32.49 -23.59
CA ALA A 276 7.33 33.09 -22.37
C ALA A 276 7.01 32.26 -21.12
N LEU A 277 5.80 31.67 -21.07
CA LEU A 277 5.41 30.76 -19.99
C LEU A 277 6.25 29.48 -20.00
N VAL A 278 6.37 28.80 -21.13
CA VAL A 278 7.19 27.58 -21.27
C VAL A 278 8.64 27.87 -20.89
N LYS A 279 9.22 28.97 -21.38
CA LYS A 279 10.59 29.37 -21.08
C LYS A 279 10.79 29.69 -19.59
N THR A 280 9.81 30.31 -18.94
CA THR A 280 9.86 30.58 -17.49
C THR A 280 9.75 29.28 -16.67
N VAL A 281 8.96 28.30 -17.11
CA VAL A 281 8.89 26.96 -16.49
C VAL A 281 10.19 26.19 -16.68
N VAL A 282 10.84 26.28 -17.85
CA VAL A 282 12.19 25.72 -18.04
C VAL A 282 13.18 26.41 -17.11
N MET A 283 13.12 27.72 -16.97
CA MET A 283 13.99 28.45 -16.04
C MET A 283 13.74 28.13 -14.55
N LEU A 284 12.55 27.61 -14.19
CA LEU A 284 12.26 27.13 -12.82
C LEU A 284 13.18 25.96 -12.42
N THR A 285 13.60 25.13 -13.37
CA THR A 285 14.50 24.00 -13.08
C THR A 285 15.93 24.43 -12.79
N GLY A 286 16.26 25.71 -13.02
CA GLY A 286 17.60 26.26 -12.89
C GLY A 286 18.39 26.31 -14.20
N GLU A 287 17.78 25.90 -15.32
CA GLU A 287 18.37 26.01 -16.65
C GLU A 287 18.25 27.43 -17.19
N PHE A 288 19.37 28.15 -17.24
CA PHE A 288 19.48 29.49 -17.81
C PHE A 288 20.36 29.44 -19.05
N ASP A 289 19.74 29.44 -20.24
CA ASP A 289 20.45 29.68 -21.50
C ASP A 289 20.85 31.17 -21.61
N ALA A 290 21.71 31.61 -20.70
CA ALA A 290 22.04 33.03 -20.49
C ALA A 290 22.83 33.62 -21.68
N SER A 291 23.52 32.78 -22.45
CA SER A 291 24.15 33.14 -23.71
C SER A 291 23.16 33.71 -24.73
N ASP A 292 21.95 33.17 -24.75
CA ASP A 292 20.93 33.51 -25.75
C ASP A 292 19.98 34.62 -25.27
N ILE A 293 20.13 35.08 -24.01
CA ILE A 293 19.33 36.16 -23.44
C ILE A 293 19.95 37.52 -23.82
N LYS A 294 19.27 38.27 -24.69
CA LYS A 294 19.69 39.62 -25.11
C LYS A 294 19.49 40.67 -23.99
N PHE A 295 20.39 40.71 -23.00
CA PHE A 295 20.34 41.65 -21.88
C PHE A 295 20.41 43.14 -22.27
N LYS A 296 20.95 43.45 -23.45
CA LYS A 296 21.14 44.83 -23.93
C LYS A 296 19.85 45.51 -24.41
N ILE A 297 18.70 44.83 -24.34
CA ILE A 297 17.42 45.36 -24.81
C ILE A 297 16.92 46.53 -23.93
N SER A 298 17.07 46.44 -22.62
CA SER A 298 16.58 47.47 -21.69
C SER A 298 17.23 47.37 -20.32
N TRP A 299 17.46 48.52 -19.67
CA TRP A 299 18.05 48.58 -18.32
C TRP A 299 17.31 47.72 -17.25
N PRO A 300 15.97 47.67 -17.19
CA PRO A 300 15.26 46.89 -16.16
C PRO A 300 15.61 45.40 -16.17
N MET A 301 16.12 44.87 -17.28
CA MET A 301 16.52 43.48 -17.41
C MET A 301 17.68 43.09 -16.49
N TYR A 302 18.63 44.01 -16.29
CA TYR A 302 19.77 43.82 -15.39
C TYR A 302 19.36 43.72 -13.91
N VAL A 303 18.14 44.16 -13.57
CA VAL A 303 17.58 44.05 -12.22
C VAL A 303 16.60 42.88 -12.13
N LEU A 304 15.68 42.78 -13.10
CA LEU A 304 14.62 41.76 -13.11
C LEU A 304 15.20 40.35 -13.15
N PHE A 305 16.23 40.11 -13.96
CA PHE A 305 16.80 38.77 -14.15
C PHE A 305 17.51 38.24 -12.88
N PRO A 306 18.40 38.99 -12.21
CA PRO A 306 18.97 38.54 -10.92
C PRO A 306 17.91 38.32 -9.83
N VAL A 307 16.89 39.18 -9.75
CA VAL A 307 15.79 39.01 -8.80
C VAL A 307 15.01 37.72 -9.08
N PHE A 308 14.76 37.42 -10.35
CA PHE A 308 14.15 36.16 -10.78
C PHE A 308 15.01 34.95 -10.42
N VAL A 309 16.32 34.98 -10.71
CA VAL A 309 17.26 33.91 -10.35
C VAL A 309 17.26 33.67 -8.84
N PHE A 310 17.29 34.73 -8.03
CA PHE A 310 17.24 34.60 -6.57
C PHE A 310 15.94 33.95 -6.09
N PHE A 311 14.79 34.49 -6.46
CA PHE A 311 13.51 33.98 -5.95
C PHE A 311 13.13 32.62 -6.53
N VAL A 312 13.27 32.42 -7.84
CA VAL A 312 12.76 31.23 -8.53
C VAL A 312 13.79 30.12 -8.54
N ALA A 313 15.00 30.40 -9.05
CA ALA A 313 16.04 29.38 -9.21
C ALA A 313 16.68 28.95 -7.90
N ILE A 314 16.92 29.90 -6.99
CA ILE A 314 17.62 29.64 -5.75
C ILE A 314 16.61 29.33 -4.65
N VAL A 315 15.66 30.23 -4.36
CA VAL A 315 14.75 30.04 -3.21
C VAL A 315 13.69 28.98 -3.49
N ILE A 316 12.88 29.12 -4.55
CA ILE A 316 11.77 28.19 -4.83
C ILE A 316 12.29 26.79 -5.16
N ASN A 317 13.29 26.65 -6.05
CA ASN A 317 13.83 25.33 -6.39
C ASN A 317 14.41 24.59 -5.17
N ASN A 318 15.17 25.28 -4.31
CA ASN A 318 15.70 24.67 -3.09
C ASN A 318 14.61 24.34 -2.08
N LEU A 319 13.53 25.14 -1.99
CA LEU A 319 12.39 24.85 -1.15
C LEU A 319 11.65 23.59 -1.62
N ILE A 320 11.39 23.45 -2.92
CA ILE A 320 10.75 22.27 -3.52
C ILE A 320 11.57 21.01 -3.23
N ASN A 321 12.90 21.09 -3.41
CA ASN A 321 13.81 19.99 -3.13
C ASN A 321 13.85 19.65 -1.63
N GLY A 322 13.87 20.66 -0.76
CA GLY A 322 13.86 20.48 0.69
C GLY A 322 12.59 19.81 1.22
N LEU A 323 11.42 20.23 0.73
CA LEU A 323 10.13 19.62 1.07
C LEU A 323 10.08 18.16 0.63
N SER A 324 10.53 17.88 -0.60
CA SER A 324 10.55 16.51 -1.15
C SER A 324 11.43 15.56 -0.34
N VAL A 325 12.60 16.04 0.12
CA VAL A 325 13.50 15.25 0.97
C VAL A 325 12.89 15.01 2.35
N SER A 326 12.31 16.03 2.98
CA SER A 326 11.64 15.91 4.29
C SER A 326 10.47 14.92 4.25
N ASP A 327 9.65 14.98 3.20
CA ASP A 327 8.54 14.04 2.98
C ASP A 327 9.06 12.61 2.79
N THR A 328 10.13 12.44 2.00
CA THR A 328 10.72 11.12 1.75
C THR A 328 11.25 10.47 3.02
N VAL A 329 11.93 11.23 3.88
CA VAL A 329 12.47 10.73 5.16
C VAL A 329 11.33 10.27 6.07
N THR A 330 10.26 11.07 6.18
CA THR A 330 9.10 10.75 7.02
C THR A 330 8.39 9.48 6.53
N ILE A 331 8.15 9.37 5.22
CA ILE A 331 7.51 8.19 4.62
C ILE A 331 8.38 6.95 4.82
N ARG A 332 9.71 7.07 4.68
CA ARG A 332 10.63 5.95 4.87
C ARG A 332 10.68 5.47 6.32
N ALA A 333 10.55 6.38 7.28
CA ALA A 333 10.48 6.02 8.69
C ALA A 333 9.20 5.22 9.01
N GLU A 334 8.09 5.52 8.32
CA GLU A 334 6.79 4.88 8.53
C GLU A 334 6.45 3.79 7.47
N SER A 335 7.35 3.49 6.53
CA SER A 335 7.01 2.74 5.30
C SER A 335 6.48 1.34 5.56
N GLU A 336 7.00 0.68 6.60
CA GLU A 336 6.53 -0.65 6.99
C GLU A 336 5.08 -0.63 7.50
N LEU A 337 4.74 0.39 8.30
CA LEU A 337 3.40 0.57 8.84
C LEU A 337 2.42 1.01 7.75
N VAL A 338 2.84 1.95 6.90
CA VAL A 338 2.07 2.40 5.72
C VAL A 338 1.79 1.23 4.79
N GLY A 339 2.78 0.36 4.57
CA GLY A 339 2.62 -0.86 3.78
C GLY A 339 1.54 -1.80 4.34
N ILE A 340 1.56 -2.09 5.65
CA ILE A 340 0.53 -2.96 6.26
C ILE A 340 -0.85 -2.31 6.20
N ILE A 341 -0.94 -1.00 6.46
CA ILE A 341 -2.21 -0.26 6.37
C ILE A 341 -2.77 -0.33 4.96
N GLU A 342 -1.95 -0.19 3.93
CA GLU A 342 -2.42 -0.29 2.55
C GLU A 342 -2.82 -1.72 2.18
N MET A 343 -2.10 -2.73 2.68
CA MET A 343 -2.52 -4.13 2.53
C MET A 343 -3.93 -4.35 3.08
N VAL A 344 -4.25 -3.80 4.25
CA VAL A 344 -5.60 -3.85 4.85
C VAL A 344 -6.64 -3.21 3.93
N HIS A 345 -6.34 -2.03 3.36
CA HIS A 345 -7.25 -1.34 2.45
C HIS A 345 -7.49 -2.11 1.15
N ILE A 346 -6.43 -2.70 0.57
CA ILE A 346 -6.51 -3.52 -0.64
C ILE A 346 -7.33 -4.79 -0.38
N ILE A 347 -7.06 -5.51 0.70
CA ILE A 347 -7.84 -6.71 1.07
C ILE A 347 -9.31 -6.33 1.29
N GLY A 348 -9.58 -5.31 2.10
CA GLY A 348 -10.95 -4.87 2.37
C GLY A 348 -11.69 -4.33 1.14
N ARG A 349 -10.98 -3.79 0.14
CA ARG A 349 -11.57 -3.42 -1.16
C ARG A 349 -11.92 -4.68 -1.96
N PHE A 350 -11.03 -5.67 -1.98
CA PHE A 350 -11.23 -6.91 -2.72
C PHE A 350 -12.34 -7.79 -2.14
N GLU A 351 -12.48 -7.87 -0.81
CA GLU A 351 -13.60 -8.57 -0.18
C GLU A 351 -14.96 -7.96 -0.55
N ARG A 352 -15.04 -6.62 -0.53
CA ARG A 352 -16.23 -5.89 -0.97
C ARG A 352 -16.53 -6.12 -2.44
N ALA A 353 -15.49 -6.17 -3.28
CA ALA A 353 -15.61 -6.45 -4.71
C ALA A 353 -16.21 -7.84 -4.97
N LEU A 354 -15.64 -8.87 -4.34
CA LEU A 354 -16.12 -10.23 -4.43
C LEU A 354 -17.57 -10.37 -3.95
N THR A 355 -17.91 -9.73 -2.84
CA THR A 355 -19.26 -9.75 -2.28
C THR A 355 -20.27 -9.09 -3.23
N ALA A 356 -19.90 -7.95 -3.84
CA ALA A 356 -20.73 -7.26 -4.83
C ALA A 356 -20.96 -8.09 -6.10
N LEU A 357 -19.92 -8.80 -6.56
CA LEU A 357 -19.97 -9.67 -7.75
C LEU A 357 -20.70 -11.01 -7.54
N ARG A 358 -21.12 -11.35 -6.30
CA ARG A 358 -21.77 -12.63 -5.94
C ARG A 358 -21.02 -13.88 -6.42
N LEU A 359 -19.70 -13.81 -6.60
CA LEU A 359 -18.84 -14.93 -7.00
C LEU A 359 -18.67 -15.93 -5.84
N LYS A 360 -19.69 -16.74 -5.55
CA LYS A 360 -19.72 -17.68 -4.42
C LYS A 360 -18.48 -18.59 -4.34
N TRP A 361 -17.95 -19.00 -5.48
CA TRP A 361 -16.80 -19.93 -5.58
C TRP A 361 -15.48 -19.26 -5.15
N CYS A 362 -15.26 -17.99 -5.49
CA CYS A 362 -14.07 -17.23 -5.05
C CYS A 362 -14.23 -16.64 -3.64
N ILE A 363 -15.46 -16.29 -3.23
CA ILE A 363 -15.75 -15.75 -1.89
C ILE A 363 -15.43 -16.78 -0.79
N LEU A 364 -15.77 -18.06 -1.02
CA LEU A 364 -15.61 -19.12 -0.01
C LEU A 364 -14.14 -19.49 0.25
N ASP A 365 -13.29 -19.43 -0.79
CA ASP A 365 -11.85 -19.68 -0.66
C ASP A 365 -11.08 -18.50 -0.05
N LEU A 366 -11.60 -17.27 -0.13
CA LEU A 366 -10.91 -16.10 0.42
C LEU A 366 -11.21 -15.84 1.91
N LYS A 367 -12.47 -16.04 2.36
CA LYS A 367 -12.86 -15.81 3.75
C LYS A 367 -12.16 -16.80 4.69
N LEU A 368 -11.39 -16.30 5.65
CA LEU A 368 -10.52 -17.12 6.49
C LEU A 368 -11.32 -17.77 7.65
N PHE A 369 -12.34 -17.07 8.16
CA PHE A 369 -13.07 -17.46 9.37
C PHE A 369 -14.52 -17.89 9.13
N VAL A 370 -15.09 -17.55 7.97
CA VAL A 370 -16.46 -17.93 7.57
C VAL A 370 -16.51 -19.20 6.70
N ASN A 371 -15.37 -19.78 6.32
CA ASN A 371 -15.32 -21.05 5.57
C ASN A 371 -15.85 -22.25 6.40
N GLU A 372 -16.21 -23.36 5.73
CA GLU A 372 -16.73 -24.59 6.35
C GLU A 372 -15.79 -25.16 7.44
N ASN A 373 -14.48 -24.88 7.31
CA ASN A 373 -13.46 -25.24 8.28
C ASN A 373 -12.68 -23.98 8.73
N PRO A 374 -13.13 -23.27 9.79
CA PRO A 374 -12.49 -22.03 10.24
C PRO A 374 -11.08 -22.31 10.77
N LEU A 375 -10.15 -21.39 10.48
CA LEU A 375 -8.80 -21.42 11.04
C LEU A 375 -8.86 -21.16 12.56
N LYS A 376 -8.43 -22.13 13.36
CA LYS A 376 -8.43 -22.00 14.84
C LYS A 376 -7.06 -21.63 15.38
N THR A 377 -6.02 -22.28 14.86
CA THR A 377 -4.67 -22.16 15.41
C THR A 377 -3.62 -22.22 14.31
N ILE A 378 -2.59 -21.39 14.43
CA ILE A 378 -1.38 -21.44 13.61
C ILE A 378 -0.20 -21.78 14.50
N ILE A 379 0.64 -22.72 14.06
CA ILE A 379 1.89 -23.08 14.72
C ILE A 379 3.03 -22.54 13.85
N LEU A 380 3.85 -21.68 14.46
CA LEU A 380 5.04 -21.07 13.87
C LEU A 380 6.27 -21.74 14.46
N LYS A 381 7.08 -22.42 13.63
CA LYS A 381 8.32 -23.07 14.07
C LYS A 381 9.53 -22.15 13.83
N PRO A 382 10.27 -21.73 14.86
CA PRO A 382 11.51 -20.99 14.70
C PRO A 382 12.64 -21.95 14.25
N GLY A 383 13.37 -21.60 13.19
CA GLY A 383 14.64 -22.24 12.82
C GLY A 383 14.59 -23.43 11.84
N GLN A 384 13.44 -24.10 11.64
CA GLN A 384 13.25 -25.04 10.52
C GLN A 384 12.55 -24.35 9.35
N LEU A 385 12.83 -24.80 8.12
CA LEU A 385 12.33 -24.21 6.87
C LEU A 385 10.87 -23.77 6.96
N ARG A 386 10.66 -22.44 7.03
CA ARG A 386 9.48 -21.63 6.65
C ARG A 386 8.17 -22.38 6.34
N THR A 387 7.66 -23.12 7.31
CA THR A 387 6.38 -23.85 7.18
C THR A 387 5.35 -23.26 8.13
N LEU A 388 4.25 -22.80 7.55
CA LEU A 388 3.05 -22.42 8.30
C LEU A 388 2.19 -23.67 8.41
N GLU A 389 2.11 -24.23 9.62
CA GLU A 389 1.15 -25.30 9.94
C GLU A 389 -0.09 -24.66 10.55
N TYR A 390 -1.25 -24.89 9.94
CA TYR A 390 -2.52 -24.43 10.50
C TYR A 390 -3.48 -25.61 10.70
N GLU A 391 -4.21 -25.54 11.81
CA GLU A 391 -5.23 -26.51 12.19
C GLU A 391 -6.61 -26.00 11.75
N THR A 392 -7.25 -26.75 10.84
CA THR A 392 -8.66 -26.48 10.44
C THR A 392 -9.61 -27.50 11.04
N LEU A 393 -10.81 -27.03 11.40
CA LEU A 393 -11.85 -27.85 12.03
C LEU A 393 -12.74 -28.49 10.96
N LYS A 394 -12.54 -29.78 10.65
CA LYS A 394 -13.39 -30.49 9.69
C LYS A 394 -14.71 -30.89 10.34
N THR A 395 -15.84 -30.40 9.83
CA THR A 395 -17.16 -30.87 10.27
C THR A 395 -17.62 -31.99 9.34
N GLN A 396 -17.65 -33.24 9.81
CA GLN A 396 -18.36 -34.31 9.10
C GLN A 396 -19.83 -34.31 9.54
N ASN A 397 -20.75 -34.15 8.59
CA ASN A 397 -22.16 -34.49 8.79
C ASN A 397 -22.27 -36.02 8.74
N ILE A 398 -22.32 -36.66 9.91
CA ILE A 398 -22.73 -38.07 9.99
C ILE A 398 -24.23 -38.07 10.26
N VAL A 399 -25.02 -38.34 9.23
CA VAL A 399 -26.41 -38.80 9.41
C VAL A 399 -26.32 -40.29 9.71
N THR A 400 -26.49 -40.67 10.96
CA THR A 400 -26.93 -42.03 11.31
C THR A 400 -28.10 -41.92 12.27
N ILE A 401 -29.26 -42.30 11.74
CA ILE A 401 -30.43 -42.69 12.52
C ILE A 401 -30.09 -43.99 13.26
N GLU A 402 -30.64 -44.11 14.45
CA GLU A 402 -30.75 -45.26 15.36
C GLU A 402 -29.70 -45.48 16.47
N ASN A 403 -30.28 -45.60 17.68
CA ASN A 403 -29.76 -46.06 18.98
C ASN A 403 -29.00 -45.05 19.86
N GLY A 404 -29.82 -44.24 20.56
CA GLY A 404 -29.43 -43.14 21.45
C GLY A 404 -29.11 -43.51 22.89
N THR A 405 -28.09 -44.34 23.13
CA THR A 405 -27.48 -44.42 24.48
C THR A 405 -26.02 -44.85 24.49
N GLU A 406 -25.58 -45.75 23.59
CA GLU A 406 -24.16 -46.14 23.46
C GLU A 406 -23.36 -45.19 22.57
N ALA A 407 -24.02 -44.56 21.59
CA ALA A 407 -23.43 -43.52 20.76
C ALA A 407 -22.97 -42.31 21.59
N MET A 408 -23.59 -42.00 22.74
CA MET A 408 -23.26 -40.82 23.54
C MET A 408 -21.97 -40.97 24.36
N ARG A 409 -21.56 -42.22 24.67
CA ARG A 409 -20.25 -42.49 25.28
C ARG A 409 -19.13 -42.53 24.25
N MET A 410 -19.40 -43.01 23.03
CA MET A 410 -18.47 -42.96 21.89
C MET A 410 -18.37 -41.58 21.21
N LEU A 411 -19.41 -40.72 21.34
CA LEU A 411 -19.40 -39.32 20.88
C LEU A 411 -18.51 -38.41 21.74
N LYS A 412 -18.17 -38.84 22.96
CA LYS A 412 -17.26 -38.10 23.83
C LYS A 412 -15.78 -38.42 23.56
N SER A 413 -15.47 -39.54 22.90
CA SER A 413 -14.12 -40.00 22.60
C SER A 413 -13.68 -39.82 21.14
N ASN A 414 -14.58 -39.65 20.18
CA ASN A 414 -14.21 -39.41 18.78
C ASN A 414 -13.95 -37.93 18.52
N GLU A 415 -12.71 -37.55 18.82
CA GLU A 415 -12.13 -36.24 18.64
C GLU A 415 -12.21 -35.73 17.19
N ARG A 416 -12.70 -34.49 17.10
CA ARG A 416 -12.39 -33.46 16.10
C ARG A 416 -11.06 -33.74 15.37
N ARG A 417 -11.09 -34.30 14.16
CA ARG A 417 -9.88 -34.43 13.33
C ARG A 417 -9.42 -33.06 12.85
N LEU A 418 -8.30 -32.60 13.41
CA LEU A 418 -7.56 -31.44 12.94
C LEU A 418 -6.89 -31.80 11.60
N VAL A 419 -7.22 -31.09 10.53
CA VAL A 419 -6.50 -31.26 9.26
C VAL A 419 -5.31 -30.29 9.28
N ARG A 420 -4.11 -30.87 9.31
CA ARG A 420 -2.83 -30.17 9.20
C ARG A 420 -2.52 -29.95 7.71
N ARG A 421 -2.38 -28.71 7.29
CA ARG A 421 -1.87 -28.34 5.95
C ARG A 421 -0.62 -27.49 6.13
N GLU A 422 0.39 -27.78 5.31
CA GLU A 422 1.70 -27.13 5.33
C GLU A 422 1.79 -26.15 4.16
N TYR A 423 2.01 -24.86 4.44
CA TYR A 423 2.34 -23.87 3.41
C TYR A 423 3.85 -23.69 3.36
N SER A 424 4.46 -24.11 2.24
CA SER A 424 5.87 -23.82 1.95
C SER A 424 5.99 -22.45 1.28
N ILE A 425 6.74 -21.53 1.91
CA ILE A 425 6.95 -20.14 1.44
C ILE A 425 8.02 -20.06 0.34
N ASN A 426 8.50 -21.21 -0.18
CA ASN A 426 9.59 -21.24 -1.16
C ASN A 426 9.17 -20.93 -2.61
N THR A 427 7.87 -20.76 -2.90
CA THR A 427 7.40 -20.34 -4.22
C THR A 427 7.74 -18.86 -4.47
N LEU A 428 8.14 -18.52 -5.72
CA LEU A 428 8.50 -17.15 -6.15
C LEU A 428 7.48 -16.08 -5.69
N LEU A 429 6.20 -16.43 -5.68
CA LEU A 429 5.07 -15.59 -5.28
C LEU A 429 5.11 -15.16 -3.80
N TYR A 430 5.74 -15.95 -2.92
CA TYR A 430 5.71 -15.74 -1.46
C TYR A 430 7.04 -15.27 -0.88
N LYS A 431 8.09 -15.18 -1.71
CA LYS A 431 9.42 -14.65 -1.32
C LYS A 431 9.37 -13.27 -0.63
N PRO A 432 8.49 -12.32 -1.03
CA PRO A 432 8.37 -11.02 -0.35
C PRO A 432 7.90 -11.12 1.12
N PHE A 433 7.19 -12.19 1.48
CA PHE A 433 6.63 -12.38 2.83
C PHE A 433 7.62 -12.97 3.84
N ALA A 434 8.78 -13.45 3.39
CA ALA A 434 9.78 -14.04 4.28
C ALA A 434 10.23 -13.07 5.39
N GLY A 435 10.49 -11.80 5.04
CA GLY A 435 10.91 -10.79 6.02
C GLY A 435 9.79 -10.40 7.01
N MET A 436 8.54 -10.38 6.53
CA MET A 436 7.37 -10.12 7.37
C MET A 436 7.17 -11.26 8.39
N LEU A 437 7.28 -12.51 7.94
CA LEU A 437 7.16 -13.69 8.80
C LEU A 437 8.25 -13.72 9.88
N ASP A 438 9.51 -13.46 9.53
CA ASP A 438 10.61 -13.43 10.51
C ASP A 438 10.35 -12.39 11.63
N LYS A 439 9.78 -11.24 11.27
CA LYS A 439 9.41 -10.21 12.24
C LYS A 439 8.23 -10.62 13.11
N ILE A 440 7.22 -11.27 12.54
CA ILE A 440 6.08 -11.84 13.30
C ILE A 440 6.58 -12.85 14.33
N VAL A 441 7.47 -13.77 13.94
CA VAL A 441 8.02 -14.79 14.82
C VAL A 441 8.84 -14.14 15.95
N ARG A 442 9.71 -13.17 15.63
CA ARG A 442 10.49 -12.43 16.64
C ARG A 442 9.58 -11.74 17.67
N ASN A 443 8.60 -10.96 17.20
CA ASN A 443 7.67 -10.25 18.08
C ASN A 443 6.88 -11.23 18.99
N ALA A 444 6.44 -12.36 18.44
CA ALA A 444 5.69 -13.35 19.21
C ALA A 444 6.56 -14.02 20.29
N VAL A 445 7.83 -14.31 19.99
CA VAL A 445 8.79 -14.84 20.96
C VAL A 445 9.10 -13.81 22.06
N GLU A 446 9.28 -12.53 21.71
CA GLU A 446 9.50 -11.44 22.67
C GLU A 446 8.33 -11.29 23.64
N ILE A 447 7.09 -11.32 23.14
CA ILE A 447 5.87 -11.29 23.97
C ILE A 447 5.87 -12.46 24.96
N LEU A 448 6.15 -13.68 24.49
CA LEU A 448 6.19 -14.88 25.34
C LEU A 448 7.29 -14.79 26.41
N ASN A 449 8.47 -14.26 26.06
CA ASN A 449 9.57 -14.07 27.01
C ASN A 449 9.21 -13.03 28.07
N SER A 450 8.65 -11.88 27.68
CA SER A 450 8.23 -10.83 28.62
C SER A 450 7.18 -11.33 29.61
N ARG A 451 6.24 -12.17 29.17
CA ARG A 451 5.24 -12.82 30.02
C ARG A 451 5.86 -13.79 31.00
N ARG A 452 6.79 -14.64 30.53
CA ARG A 452 7.52 -15.58 31.37
C ARG A 452 8.29 -14.85 32.47
N GLU A 453 8.92 -13.71 32.16
CA GLU A 453 9.61 -12.88 33.15
C GLU A 453 8.65 -12.27 34.17
N ARG A 454 7.51 -11.73 33.73
CA ARG A 454 6.46 -11.21 34.63
C ARG A 454 5.95 -12.29 35.59
N VAL A 455 5.68 -13.50 35.09
CA VAL A 455 5.23 -14.64 35.91
C VAL A 455 6.31 -15.06 36.91
N LYS A 456 7.57 -15.17 36.48
CA LYS A 456 8.69 -15.47 37.40
C LYS A 456 8.85 -14.42 38.49
N SER A 457 8.74 -13.14 38.14
CA SER A 457 8.78 -12.02 39.09
C SER A 457 7.61 -12.08 40.08
N LEU A 458 6.39 -12.35 39.60
CA LEU A 458 5.21 -12.49 40.46
C LEU A 458 5.33 -13.68 41.41
N ALA A 459 5.76 -14.84 40.90
CA ALA A 459 6.02 -16.03 41.71
C ALA A 459 7.09 -15.76 42.77
N HIS A 460 8.16 -15.05 42.42
CA HIS A 460 9.19 -14.64 43.37
C HIS A 460 8.63 -13.73 44.47
N ARG A 461 7.79 -12.75 44.12
CA ARG A 461 7.11 -11.87 45.10
C ARG A 461 6.16 -12.64 46.00
N LEU A 462 5.41 -13.61 45.48
CA LEU A 462 4.53 -14.48 46.26
C LEU A 462 5.31 -15.33 47.25
N LEU A 463 6.41 -15.95 46.83
CA LEU A 463 7.30 -16.73 47.73
C LEU A 463 7.90 -15.87 48.84
N LEU A 464 8.22 -14.60 48.54
CA LEU A 464 8.70 -13.63 49.52
C LEU A 464 7.63 -13.28 50.56
N VAL A 465 6.38 -13.13 50.12
CA VAL A 465 5.23 -12.90 51.01
C VAL A 465 4.97 -14.11 51.88
N GLU A 466 4.96 -15.31 51.30
CA GLU A 466 4.78 -16.58 52.03
C GLU A 466 5.83 -16.75 53.13
N ARG A 467 7.11 -16.57 52.81
CA ARG A 467 8.21 -16.63 53.80
C ARG A 467 8.10 -15.55 54.88
N ASN A 468 7.56 -14.38 54.55
CA ASN A 468 7.32 -13.32 55.55
C ASN A 468 6.16 -13.68 56.48
N VAL A 469 5.08 -14.28 55.96
CA VAL A 469 3.95 -14.77 56.75
C VAL A 469 4.39 -15.89 57.67
N GLU A 470 5.16 -16.86 57.19
CA GLU A 470 5.71 -17.95 58.01
C GLU A 470 6.56 -17.41 59.18
N ARG A 471 7.42 -16.43 58.91
CA ARG A 471 8.21 -15.76 59.97
C ARG A 471 7.34 -15.05 60.99
N MET A 472 6.30 -14.33 60.56
CA MET A 472 5.36 -13.67 61.47
C MET A 472 4.62 -14.68 62.35
N VAL A 473 4.24 -15.84 61.80
CA VAL A 473 3.58 -16.92 62.55
C VAL A 473 4.54 -17.53 63.57
N GLU A 474 5.80 -17.80 63.20
CA GLU A 474 6.81 -18.27 64.16
C GLU A 474 7.06 -17.26 65.29
N ASP A 475 7.15 -15.97 64.97
CA ASP A 475 7.38 -14.92 65.97
C ASP A 475 6.18 -14.78 66.93
N GLN A 476 4.95 -14.89 66.43
CA GLN A 476 3.74 -14.96 67.25
C GLN A 476 3.73 -16.20 68.16
N MET A 477 4.16 -17.36 67.64
CA MET A 477 4.23 -18.59 68.41
C MET A 477 5.30 -18.52 69.52
N LYS A 478 6.46 -17.91 69.23
CA LYS A 478 7.50 -17.62 70.23
C LYS A 478 7.02 -16.63 71.29
N PHE A 479 6.23 -15.62 70.90
CA PHE A 479 5.63 -14.68 71.84
C PHE A 479 4.63 -15.39 72.79
N LEU A 480 3.76 -16.24 72.23
CA LEU A 480 2.80 -17.05 73.00
C LEU A 480 3.50 -18.02 73.97
N CYS A 481 4.59 -18.66 73.55
CA CYS A 481 5.40 -19.49 74.43
C CYS A 481 6.05 -18.68 75.57
N ARG A 482 6.60 -17.49 75.29
CA ARG A 482 7.18 -16.62 76.34
C ARG A 482 6.13 -16.13 77.35
N THR A 483 4.91 -15.84 76.91
CA THR A 483 3.81 -15.47 77.83
C THR A 483 3.31 -16.65 78.68
N LYS A 484 3.54 -17.89 78.25
CA LYS A 484 3.24 -19.10 79.06
C LYS A 484 4.32 -19.40 80.09
N GLU A 485 5.58 -19.09 79.80
CA GLU A 485 6.71 -19.32 80.72
C GLU A 485 6.84 -18.24 81.82
N ASN A 486 6.33 -17.03 81.59
CA ASN A 486 6.25 -15.98 82.60
C ASN A 486 4.79 -15.48 82.74
N PRO A 487 3.96 -16.10 83.60
CA PRO A 487 2.68 -15.50 83.96
C PRO A 487 2.94 -14.20 84.75
N PRO A 488 2.11 -13.16 84.55
CA PRO A 488 2.24 -11.95 85.36
C PRO A 488 2.03 -12.33 86.84
N MET A 489 3.04 -12.09 87.69
CA MET A 489 2.82 -12.02 89.13
C MET A 489 1.93 -10.80 89.40
N ASN A 490 0.85 -11.05 90.15
CA ASN A 490 -0.06 -10.03 90.70
C ASN A 490 0.66 -8.86 91.36
#